data_AF-A0A9X2MHU7-F1
#
_entry.id   AF-A0A9X2MHU7-F1
#
_cell.length_a   1.000
_cell.length_b   1.000
_cell.length_c   1.000
_cell.angle_alpha   90.00
_cell.angle_beta   90.00
_cell.angle_gamma   90.00
#
_symmetry.space_group_name_H-M   'P 1'
#
loop_
_entity.id
_entity.type
_entity.pdbx_description
1 polymer ?
#
loop_
_entity_poly.entity_id
_entity_poly.type
_entity_poly.pdbx_seq_one_letter_code
_entity_poly.pdbx_strand_id
1 'polypeptide(L)'
;MVCQECGKKSATMHFTKIINGDITELHLCEDCAKRYKEFDFDTSFSFHKFLTGLIDNIQGEPVKTEGKELKCDVCGMSYSNFKQIGKFGCPHCYESFKSKLVPLFREVHGHGSHIGKIPKRAGGVIGLKKEINKLKNKLDILVKNEEFEEAAKVRDQIKEIQKDIENN
;
A
#
# COMPACT_ATOMS: atom_id res chain seq x y z
N MET A 1 25.20 -22.25 22.23
CA MET A 1 26.03 -21.03 22.13
C MET A 1 25.70 -20.09 23.28
N VAL A 2 26.70 -19.41 23.81
CA VAL A 2 26.55 -18.39 24.86
C VAL A 2 26.43 -17.02 24.18
N CYS A 3 25.69 -16.10 24.81
CA CYS A 3 25.56 -14.73 24.34
C CYS A 3 26.93 -14.06 24.24
N GLN A 4 27.24 -13.51 23.07
CA GLN A 4 28.52 -12.86 22.77
C GLN A 4 28.70 -11.53 23.52
N GLU A 5 27.62 -10.87 23.92
CA GLU A 5 27.67 -9.59 24.64
C GLU A 5 27.92 -9.77 26.15
N CYS A 6 27.13 -10.62 26.82
CA CYS A 6 27.21 -10.77 28.28
C CYS A 6 27.99 -11.99 28.75
N GLY A 7 28.21 -13.00 27.89
CA GLY A 7 28.91 -14.24 28.25
C GLY A 7 28.23 -15.10 29.32
N LYS A 8 27.05 -14.71 29.81
CA LYS A 8 26.40 -15.31 31.00
C LYS A 8 25.21 -16.21 30.68
N LYS A 9 24.51 -15.94 29.57
CA LYS A 9 23.26 -16.61 29.18
C LYS A 9 23.43 -17.30 27.83
N SER A 10 22.60 -18.29 27.54
CA SER A 10 22.52 -18.86 26.20
C SER A 10 22.08 -17.78 25.19
N ALA A 11 22.67 -17.82 24.00
CA ALA A 11 22.19 -17.01 22.88
C ALA A 11 20.88 -17.61 22.35
N THR A 12 19.84 -16.79 22.29
CA THR A 12 18.50 -17.16 21.81
C THR A 12 18.11 -16.41 20.54
N MET A 13 18.91 -15.42 20.14
CA MET A 13 18.68 -14.59 18.95
C MET A 13 19.94 -14.55 18.07
N HIS A 14 19.74 -14.57 16.76
CA HIS A 14 20.77 -14.49 15.73
C HIS A 14 20.54 -13.26 14.87
N PHE A 15 21.55 -12.41 14.75
CA PHE A 15 21.52 -11.22 13.90
C PHE A 15 22.59 -11.31 12.82
N THR A 16 22.24 -10.91 11.61
CA THR A 16 23.17 -10.81 10.48
C THR A 16 23.12 -9.39 9.95
N LYS A 17 24.24 -8.68 10.02
CA LYS A 17 24.42 -7.33 9.48
C LYS A 17 25.24 -7.43 8.19
N ILE A 18 24.76 -6.81 7.12
CA ILE A 18 25.48 -6.74 5.85
C ILE A 18 25.73 -5.25 5.56
N ILE A 19 26.98 -4.81 5.66
CA ILE A 19 27.38 -3.43 5.31
C ILE A 19 28.45 -3.52 4.23
N ASN A 20 28.21 -2.93 3.05
CA ASN A 20 29.17 -2.88 1.94
C ASN A 20 29.72 -4.26 1.51
N GLY A 21 28.95 -5.33 1.71
CA GLY A 21 29.36 -6.71 1.41
C GLY A 21 30.00 -7.45 2.58
N ASP A 22 30.34 -6.77 3.67
CA ASP A 22 30.85 -7.41 4.87
C ASP A 22 29.70 -7.93 5.74
N ILE A 23 29.75 -9.24 6.04
CA ILE A 23 28.76 -9.95 6.84
C ILE A 23 29.26 -10.05 8.28
N THR A 24 28.53 -9.45 9.20
CA THR A 24 28.77 -9.60 10.65
C THR A 24 27.62 -10.38 11.27
N GLU A 25 27.94 -11.49 11.92
CA GLU A 25 26.97 -12.33 12.64
C GLU A 25 27.09 -12.12 14.15
N LEU A 26 25.95 -11.98 14.83
CA LEU A 26 25.89 -11.73 16.26
C LEU A 26 24.85 -12.62 16.94
N HIS A 27 25.26 -13.30 18.01
CA HIS A 27 24.45 -14.23 18.79
C HIS A 27 24.21 -13.68 20.20
N LEU A 28 22.99 -13.21 20.47
CA LEU A 28 22.64 -12.53 21.73
C LEU A 28 21.60 -13.31 22.54
N CYS A 29 21.63 -13.13 23.85
CA CYS A 29 20.48 -13.48 24.70
C CYS A 29 19.41 -12.40 24.58
N GLU A 30 18.18 -12.72 24.99
CA GLU A 30 17.03 -11.81 24.91
C GLU A 30 17.29 -10.42 25.54
N ASP A 31 17.92 -10.36 26.71
CA ASP A 31 18.18 -9.09 27.40
C ASP A 31 19.24 -8.22 26.71
N CYS A 32 20.23 -8.85 26.09
CA CYS A 32 21.25 -8.12 25.32
C CYS A 32 20.67 -7.68 23.98
N ALA A 33 19.85 -8.52 23.34
CA ALA A 33 19.17 -8.18 22.10
C ALA A 33 18.25 -6.95 22.26
N LYS A 34 17.48 -6.86 23.34
CA LYS A 34 16.61 -5.69 23.63
C LYS A 34 17.37 -4.37 23.80
N ARG A 35 18.64 -4.43 24.21
CA ARG A 35 19.49 -3.25 24.40
C ARG A 35 20.31 -2.89 23.17
N TYR A 36 20.37 -3.79 22.19
CA TYR A 36 21.12 -3.60 20.96
C TYR A 36 20.34 -2.66 20.02
N LYS A 37 20.41 -1.35 20.31
CA LYS A 37 19.68 -0.28 19.61
C LYS A 37 20.04 -0.12 18.13
N GLU A 38 21.14 -0.70 17.68
CA GLU A 38 21.50 -0.67 16.26
C GLU A 38 20.55 -1.52 15.39
N PHE A 39 19.84 -2.46 16.01
CA PHE A 39 18.73 -3.21 15.41
C PHE A 39 17.39 -2.78 15.98
N ASP A 40 17.32 -1.58 16.58
CA ASP A 40 16.05 -0.90 16.77
C ASP A 40 15.54 -0.60 15.36
N PHE A 41 14.83 -1.59 14.82
CA PHE A 41 14.02 -1.49 13.63
C PHE A 41 12.90 -0.53 14.00
N ASP A 42 13.24 0.75 14.14
CA ASP A 42 12.31 1.83 13.95
C ASP A 42 12.01 1.87 12.44
N THR A 43 11.33 0.82 12.01
CA THR A 43 10.76 0.60 10.69
C THR A 43 9.95 1.80 10.28
N SER A 44 9.40 2.53 11.25
CA SER A 44 8.71 3.79 11.01
C SER A 44 9.66 4.82 10.43
N PHE A 45 10.78 5.13 11.10
CA PHE A 45 11.72 6.16 10.62
C PHE A 45 12.41 5.79 9.30
N SER A 46 12.80 4.53 9.14
CA SER A 46 13.41 4.07 7.89
C SER A 46 12.43 4.07 6.72
N PHE A 47 11.17 3.70 6.95
CA PHE A 47 10.12 3.74 5.92
C PHE A 47 9.74 5.17 5.56
N HIS A 48 9.66 6.08 6.54
CA HIS A 48 9.36 7.48 6.31
C HIS A 48 10.39 8.14 5.39
N LYS A 49 11.69 8.00 5.70
CA LYS A 49 12.76 8.56 4.84
C LYS A 49 12.75 7.98 3.43
N PHE A 50 12.53 6.67 3.30
CA PHE A 50 12.40 6.03 2.01
C PHE A 50 11.21 6.58 1.22
N LEU A 51 10.04 6.67 1.86
CA LEU A 51 8.82 7.17 1.24
C LEU A 51 8.96 8.63 0.81
N THR A 52 9.51 9.49 1.66
CA THR A 52 9.74 10.91 1.33
C THR A 52 10.67 11.05 0.14
N GLY A 53 11.83 10.36 0.16
CA GLY A 53 12.78 10.39 -0.95
C GLY A 53 12.19 9.85 -2.26
N LEU A 54 11.32 8.85 -2.18
CA LEU A 54 10.59 8.34 -3.33
C LEU A 54 9.58 9.37 -3.84
N ILE A 55 8.77 10.00 -2.98
CA ILE A 55 7.84 11.06 -3.37
C ILE A 55 8.57 12.22 -4.08
N ASP A 56 9.73 12.62 -3.57
CA ASP A 56 10.57 13.68 -4.15
C ASP A 56 11.07 13.33 -5.56
N ASN A 57 11.54 12.09 -5.77
CA ASN A 57 12.03 11.64 -7.08
C ASN A 57 10.91 11.58 -8.13
N ILE A 58 9.70 11.16 -7.72
CA ILE A 58 8.56 10.97 -8.62
C ILE A 58 7.91 12.27 -9.02
N GLN A 59 7.71 13.17 -8.06
CA GLN A 59 6.93 14.38 -8.28
C GLN A 59 7.79 15.57 -8.70
N GLY A 60 9.12 15.38 -8.74
CA GLY A 60 10.09 16.45 -8.93
C GLY A 60 10.12 17.42 -7.75
N GLU A 61 11.11 18.31 -7.76
CA GLU A 61 11.14 19.49 -6.89
C GLU A 61 9.77 20.18 -6.86
N PRO A 62 9.35 20.73 -5.70
CA PRO A 62 8.09 21.45 -5.61
C PRO A 62 8.17 22.67 -6.53
N VAL A 63 7.66 22.53 -7.76
CA VAL A 63 7.33 23.68 -8.58
C VAL A 63 6.39 24.51 -7.74
N LYS A 64 6.83 25.74 -7.41
CA LYS A 64 6.00 26.78 -6.79
C LYS A 64 4.91 27.18 -7.78
N THR A 65 4.02 26.27 -8.10
CA THR A 65 2.77 26.57 -8.78
C THR A 65 1.83 27.04 -7.69
N GLU A 66 1.21 28.20 -7.90
CA GLU A 66 0.19 28.82 -7.05
C GLU A 66 -1.12 27.99 -7.00
N GLY A 67 -1.01 26.68 -6.92
CA GLY A 67 -2.11 25.76 -6.71
C GLY A 67 -2.40 25.62 -5.22
N LYS A 68 -3.68 25.71 -4.86
CA LYS A 68 -4.16 25.46 -3.48
C LYS A 68 -3.50 24.20 -2.91
N GLU A 69 -2.90 24.34 -1.74
CA GLU A 69 -2.34 23.21 -1.00
C GLU A 69 -3.43 22.16 -0.78
N LEU A 70 -3.19 20.93 -1.27
CA LEU A 70 -4.13 19.82 -1.15
C LEU A 70 -4.28 19.45 0.33
N LYS A 71 -5.51 19.53 0.85
CA LYS A 71 -5.85 19.24 2.24
C LYS A 71 -6.97 18.22 2.31
N CYS A 72 -6.97 17.44 3.38
CA CYS A 72 -8.06 16.54 3.70
C CYS A 72 -9.21 17.31 4.32
N ASP A 73 -10.40 17.22 3.74
CA ASP A 73 -11.59 17.95 4.19
C ASP A 73 -12.11 17.47 5.56
N VAL A 74 -11.67 16.29 6.03
CA VAL A 74 -12.11 15.69 7.29
C VAL A 74 -11.15 15.99 8.45
N CYS A 75 -9.85 15.77 8.27
CA CYS A 75 -8.87 15.94 9.36
C CYS A 75 -7.95 17.16 9.19
N GLY A 76 -8.08 17.90 8.09
CA GLY A 76 -7.27 19.09 7.81
C GLY A 76 -5.80 18.82 7.45
N MET A 77 -5.35 17.55 7.44
CA MET A 77 -3.98 17.19 7.04
C MET A 77 -3.70 17.68 5.62
N SER A 78 -2.57 18.38 5.43
CA SER A 78 -2.10 18.74 4.09
C SER A 78 -1.24 17.65 3.47
N TYR A 79 -1.13 17.67 2.13
CA TYR A 79 -0.27 16.74 1.40
C TYR A 79 1.20 16.91 1.79
N SER A 80 1.64 18.15 2.06
CA SER A 80 2.99 18.49 2.54
C SER A 80 3.27 17.80 3.88
N ASN A 81 2.32 17.85 4.81
CA ASN A 81 2.44 17.20 6.11
C ASN A 81 2.48 15.68 5.97
N PHE A 82 1.65 15.10 5.09
CA PHE A 82 1.73 13.67 4.76
C PHE A 82 3.12 13.29 4.22
N LYS A 83 3.71 14.10 3.34
CA LYS A 83 5.05 13.83 2.77
C LYS A 83 6.17 13.85 3.81
N GLN A 84 6.05 14.71 4.82
CA GLN A 84 7.00 14.80 5.93
C GLN A 84 6.82 13.70 6.98
N ILE A 85 5.57 13.41 7.35
CA ILE A 85 5.22 12.44 8.41
C ILE A 85 5.19 11.01 7.87
N GLY A 86 4.90 10.83 6.58
CA GLY A 86 4.74 9.55 5.91
C GLY A 86 3.56 8.71 6.41
N LYS A 87 2.58 9.33 7.08
CA LYS A 87 1.36 8.67 7.57
C LYS A 87 0.12 9.52 7.26
N PHE A 88 -0.99 8.84 6.98
CA PHE A 88 -2.29 9.50 6.88
C PHE A 88 -2.86 9.81 8.26
N GLY A 89 -3.55 10.96 8.36
CA GLY A 89 -4.23 11.37 9.59
C GLY A 89 -5.59 10.71 9.80
N CYS A 90 -6.28 10.35 8.72
CA CYS A 90 -7.56 9.62 8.76
C CYS A 90 -7.78 8.81 7.48
N PRO A 91 -8.78 7.91 7.42
CA PRO A 91 -9.07 7.13 6.22
C PRO A 91 -9.38 7.99 4.98
N HIS A 92 -9.98 9.18 5.16
CA HIS A 92 -10.35 10.06 4.06
C HIS A 92 -9.14 10.70 3.36
N CYS A 93 -7.98 10.78 4.03
CA CYS A 93 -6.74 11.27 3.41
C CYS A 93 -6.38 10.51 2.12
N TYR A 94 -6.71 9.21 2.04
CA TYR A 94 -6.45 8.42 0.84
C TYR A 94 -7.20 8.97 -0.37
N GLU A 95 -8.48 9.30 -0.21
CA GLU A 95 -9.29 9.88 -1.29
C GLU A 95 -8.87 11.32 -1.58
N SER A 96 -8.64 12.14 -0.53
CA SER A 96 -8.21 13.52 -0.69
C SER A 96 -6.91 13.63 -1.49
N PHE A 97 -5.96 12.71 -1.32
CA PHE A 97 -4.65 12.75 -1.99
C PHE A 97 -4.53 11.82 -3.19
N LYS A 98 -5.62 11.17 -3.60
CA LYS A 98 -5.63 10.10 -4.63
C LYS A 98 -4.95 10.49 -5.93
N SER A 99 -5.17 11.72 -6.41
CA SER A 99 -4.57 12.23 -7.65
C SER A 99 -3.03 12.24 -7.62
N LYS A 100 -2.43 12.44 -6.44
CA LYS A 100 -0.98 12.42 -6.22
C LYS A 100 -0.45 11.04 -5.82
N LEU A 101 -1.29 10.23 -5.16
CA LEU A 101 -0.93 8.87 -4.71
C LEU A 101 -0.91 7.84 -5.84
N VAL A 102 -1.84 7.92 -6.80
CA VAL A 102 -1.95 6.93 -7.89
C VAL A 102 -0.69 6.84 -8.76
N PRO A 103 -0.07 7.96 -9.21
CA PRO A 103 1.21 7.91 -9.93
C PRO A 103 2.32 7.28 -9.08
N LEU A 104 2.40 7.65 -7.81
CA LEU A 104 3.39 7.11 -6.88
C LEU A 104 3.27 5.60 -6.70
N PHE A 105 2.05 5.09 -6.47
CA PHE A 105 1.83 3.66 -6.33
C PHE A 105 2.16 2.89 -7.61
N ARG A 106 1.93 3.51 -8.78
CA ARG A 106 2.28 2.89 -10.06
C ARG A 106 3.78 2.72 -10.22
N GLU A 107 4.60 3.66 -9.74
CA GLU A 107 6.05 3.50 -9.81
C GLU A 107 6.58 2.45 -8.82
N VAL A 108 6.06 2.44 -7.58
CA VAL A 108 6.48 1.47 -6.56
C VAL A 108 6.04 0.05 -6.91
N HIS A 109 4.79 -0.13 -7.33
CA HIS A 109 4.18 -1.44 -7.57
C HIS A 109 4.17 -1.84 -9.05
N GLY A 110 4.66 -0.99 -9.95
CA GLY A 110 4.59 -1.14 -11.41
C GLY A 110 3.18 -0.93 -11.99
N HIS A 111 2.13 -1.37 -11.29
CA HIS A 111 0.74 -1.33 -11.76
C HIS A 111 -0.20 -0.77 -10.69
N GLY A 112 -1.15 0.08 -11.10
CA GLY A 112 -2.17 0.63 -10.20
C GLY A 112 -3.27 -0.37 -9.81
N SER A 113 -3.20 -1.60 -10.29
CA SER A 113 -4.08 -2.70 -9.90
C SER A 113 -3.35 -4.03 -10.02
N HIS A 114 -3.74 -5.01 -9.20
CA HIS A 114 -3.16 -6.35 -9.26
C HIS A 114 -3.65 -7.09 -10.52
N ILE A 115 -2.74 -7.34 -11.46
CA ILE A 115 -3.00 -8.07 -12.72
C ILE A 115 -2.61 -9.55 -12.60
N GLY A 116 -1.92 -9.94 -11.52
CA GLY A 116 -1.38 -11.28 -11.30
C GLY A 116 -2.38 -12.36 -10.91
N LYS A 117 -1.85 -13.50 -10.44
CA LYS A 117 -2.61 -14.70 -10.09
C LYS A 117 -3.61 -14.42 -8.96
N ILE A 118 -4.87 -14.79 -9.16
CA ILE A 118 -5.88 -14.73 -8.12
C ILE A 118 -5.83 -16.06 -7.33
N PRO A 119 -5.61 -16.06 -6.00
CA PRO A 119 -5.53 -17.29 -5.22
C PRO A 119 -6.82 -18.11 -5.31
N LYS A 120 -6.75 -19.42 -5.58
CA LYS A 120 -7.96 -20.26 -5.74
C LYS A 120 -8.91 -20.25 -4.53
N ARG A 121 -8.39 -20.13 -3.30
CA ARG A 121 -9.18 -20.15 -2.06
C ARG A 121 -9.85 -18.82 -1.70
N ALA A 122 -9.21 -17.69 -2.01
CA ALA A 122 -9.73 -16.35 -1.73
C ALA A 122 -10.26 -15.64 -3.00
N GLY A 123 -10.18 -16.33 -4.14
CA GLY A 123 -10.30 -15.74 -5.46
C GLY A 123 -11.69 -15.70 -6.05
N GLY A 124 -12.66 -16.44 -5.49
CA GLY A 124 -14.03 -16.44 -5.96
C GLY A 124 -14.62 -15.02 -5.91
N VAL A 125 -14.72 -14.45 -4.70
CA VAL A 125 -15.26 -13.10 -4.49
C VAL A 125 -14.45 -12.03 -5.24
N ILE A 126 -13.12 -12.16 -5.30
CA ILE A 126 -12.26 -11.19 -6.02
C ILE A 126 -12.49 -11.27 -7.54
N GLY A 127 -12.64 -12.48 -8.09
CA GLY A 127 -12.97 -12.71 -9.49
C GLY A 127 -14.33 -12.14 -9.86
N LEU A 128 -15.36 -12.45 -9.07
CA LEU A 128 -16.72 -11.95 -9.27
C LEU A 128 -16.79 -10.42 -9.18
N LYS A 129 -16.09 -9.79 -8.22
CA LYS A 129 -15.98 -8.32 -8.15
C LYS A 129 -15.31 -7.72 -9.40
N LYS A 130 -14.29 -8.38 -9.94
CA LYS A 130 -13.61 -7.94 -11.17
C LYS A 130 -14.54 -8.05 -12.39
N GLU A 131 -15.36 -9.10 -12.45
CA GLU A 131 -16.36 -9.29 -13.48
C GLU A 131 -17.49 -8.24 -13.41
N ILE A 132 -18.01 -7.96 -12.22
CA ILE A 132 -18.97 -6.87 -11.98
C ILE A 132 -18.41 -5.54 -12.49
N ASN A 133 -17.15 -5.22 -12.20
CA ASN A 133 -16.56 -3.96 -12.67
C ASN A 133 -16.44 -3.89 -14.20
N LYS A 134 -16.15 -5.01 -14.87
CA LYS A 134 -16.17 -5.07 -16.34
C LYS A 134 -17.57 -4.85 -16.89
N LEU A 135 -18.58 -5.51 -16.32
CA LEU A 135 -19.98 -5.36 -16.73
C LEU A 135 -20.50 -3.94 -16.48
N LYS A 136 -20.11 -3.28 -15.38
CA LYS A 136 -20.44 -1.87 -15.12
C LYS A 136 -19.89 -0.93 -16.18
N ASN A 137 -18.63 -1.14 -16.60
CA ASN A 137 -18.05 -0.35 -17.69
C ASN A 137 -18.77 -0.62 -19.02
N LYS A 138 -19.11 -1.89 -19.30
CA LYS A 138 -19.90 -2.25 -20.50
C LYS A 138 -21.28 -1.61 -20.47
N LEU A 139 -21.96 -1.60 -19.33
CA LEU A 139 -23.25 -0.97 -19.13
C LEU A 139 -23.19 0.53 -19.43
N ASP A 140 -22.18 1.23 -18.91
CA ASP A 140 -22.00 2.67 -19.16
C ASP A 140 -21.80 2.98 -20.66
N ILE A 141 -21.06 2.13 -21.37
CA ILE A 141 -20.89 2.24 -22.84
C ILE A 141 -22.22 2.00 -23.57
N LEU A 142 -22.96 0.95 -23.22
CA LEU A 142 -24.25 0.62 -23.86
C LEU A 142 -25.29 1.73 -23.64
N VAL A 143 -25.34 2.31 -22.45
CA VAL A 143 -26.24 3.43 -22.13
C VAL A 143 -25.86 4.67 -22.94
N LYS A 144 -24.56 4.97 -23.09
CA LYS A 144 -24.08 6.09 -23.93
C LYS A 144 -24.41 5.91 -25.42
N ASN A 145 -24.47 4.66 -25.88
CA ASN A 145 -24.84 4.31 -27.25
C ASN A 145 -26.36 4.15 -27.46
N GLU A 146 -27.18 4.39 -26.44
CA GLU A 146 -28.64 4.19 -26.48
C GLU A 146 -29.08 2.73 -26.77
N GLU A 147 -28.20 1.76 -26.52
CA GLU A 147 -28.45 0.33 -26.67
C GLU A 147 -29.17 -0.23 -25.43
N PHE A 148 -30.40 0.26 -25.17
CA PHE A 148 -31.10 0.02 -23.91
C PHE A 148 -31.49 -1.45 -23.65
N GLU A 149 -31.75 -2.23 -24.70
CA GLU A 149 -32.08 -3.65 -24.55
C GLU A 149 -30.88 -4.46 -24.04
N GLU A 150 -29.71 -4.24 -24.65
CA GLU A 150 -28.46 -4.87 -24.22
C GLU A 150 -28.01 -4.35 -22.85
N ALA A 151 -28.21 -3.06 -22.57
CA ALA A 151 -27.96 -2.48 -21.26
C ALA A 151 -28.81 -3.16 -20.17
N ALA A 152 -30.08 -3.48 -20.45
CA ALA A 152 -30.94 -4.19 -19.52
C ALA A 152 -30.41 -5.61 -19.22
N LYS A 153 -30.00 -6.35 -20.26
CA LYS A 153 -29.38 -7.68 -20.11
C LYS A 153 -28.12 -7.63 -19.23
N VAL A 154 -27.22 -6.68 -19.50
CA VAL A 154 -25.99 -6.50 -18.72
C VAL A 154 -26.28 -6.09 -17.27
N ARG A 155 -27.29 -5.24 -17.04
CA ARG A 155 -27.72 -4.85 -15.69
C ARG A 155 -28.22 -6.05 -14.90
N ASP A 156 -29.01 -6.92 -15.51
CA ASP A 156 -29.58 -8.08 -14.83
C ASP A 156 -28.49 -9.12 -14.52
N GLN A 157 -27.51 -9.30 -15.42
CA GLN A 157 -26.30 -10.10 -15.14
C GLN A 157 -25.50 -9.56 -13.94
N ILE A 158 -25.35 -8.24 -13.80
CA ILE A 158 -24.68 -7.65 -12.63
C ILE A 158 -25.43 -8.04 -11.34
N LYS A 159 -26.76 -7.99 -11.35
CA LYS A 159 -27.58 -8.33 -10.18
C LYS A 159 -27.45 -9.81 -9.79
N GLU A 160 -27.42 -10.71 -10.77
CA GLU A 160 -27.23 -12.14 -10.52
C GLU A 160 -25.89 -12.40 -9.83
N ILE A 161 -24.78 -11.87 -10.38
CA ILE A 161 -23.44 -12.04 -9.79
C ILE A 161 -23.37 -11.41 -8.39
N GLN A 162 -24.03 -10.27 -8.15
CA GLN A 162 -24.09 -9.67 -6.82
C GLN A 162 -24.82 -10.56 -5.82
N LYS A 163 -25.92 -11.18 -6.23
CA LYS A 163 -26.70 -12.10 -5.40
C LYS A 163 -25.89 -13.35 -5.05
N ASP A 164 -25.09 -13.86 -5.99
CA ASP A 164 -24.20 -15.00 -5.74
C ASP A 164 -23.07 -14.68 -4.75
N ILE A 165 -22.64 -13.41 -4.67
CA ILE A 165 -21.69 -12.95 -3.65
C ILE A 165 -22.36 -12.82 -2.28
N GLU A 166 -23.62 -12.42 -2.20
CA GLU A 166 -24.34 -12.26 -0.93
C GLU A 166 -24.77 -13.60 -0.32
N ASN A 167 -24.97 -14.64 -1.15
CA ASN A 167 -25.37 -15.98 -0.71
C ASN A 167 -24.21 -16.92 -0.35
N ASN A 168 -22.94 -16.49 -0.51
CA ASN A 168 -21.72 -17.23 -0.16
C ASN A 168 -20.95 -16.54 0.96
#